data_AF-A0A962JMM9-F1
#
_entry.id   AF-A0A962JMM9-F1
#
_cell.length_a   1.000
_cell.length_b   1.000
_cell.length_c   1.000
_cell.angle_alpha   90.00
_cell.angle_beta   90.00
_cell.angle_gamma   90.00
#
_symmetry.space_group_name_H-M   'P 1'
#
loop_
_entity.id
_entity.type
_entity.pdbx_description
1 polymer ?
#
loop_
_entity_poly.entity_id
_entity_poly.type
_entity_poly.pdbx_seq_one_letter_code
_entity_poly.pdbx_strand_id
1 'polypeptide(L)' 'FAHNHPSGYAEPSAADKQITERLKAALALVDIRVLDHFVVGNSEVVSLAERGWI' A
#
# COMPACT_ATOMS: atom_id res chain seq x y z
N PHE A 1 4.51 3.99 -1.33
CA PHE A 1 4.09 4.04 -2.75
C PHE A 1 2.58 4.18 -2.80
N ALA A 2 1.99 4.40 -3.98
CA ALA A 2 0.54 4.56 -4.10
C ALA A 2 0.03 4.02 -5.43
N HIS A 3 -1.22 3.57 -5.46
CA HIS A 3 -1.97 3.30 -6.68
C HIS A 3 -3.43 3.71 -6.52
N ASN A 4 -4.12 3.85 -7.64
CA ASN A 4 -5.54 4.17 -7.66
C ASN A 4 -6.37 2.91 -7.92
N HIS A 5 -7.55 2.83 -7.31
CA HIS A 5 -8.58 1.88 -7.69
C HIS A 5 -9.57 2.56 -8.65
N PRO A 6 -9.63 2.17 -9.93
CA PRO A 6 -10.58 2.77 -10.89
C PRO A 6 -12.05 2.59 -10.50
N SER A 7 -12.36 1.63 -9.62
CA SER A 7 -13.68 1.45 -9.03
C SER A 7 -14.09 2.58 -8.09
N GLY A 8 -13.13 3.40 -7.63
CA GLY A 8 -13.34 4.49 -6.69
C GLY A 8 -13.29 4.10 -5.21
N TYR A 9 -13.24 2.80 -4.88
CA TYR A 9 -13.17 2.31 -3.49
C TYR A 9 -11.71 2.19 -3.02
N ALA A 10 -11.36 2.81 -1.90
CA ALA A 10 -9.99 2.78 -1.38
C ALA A 10 -9.66 1.56 -0.50
N GLU A 11 -10.61 0.64 -0.28
CA GLU A 11 -10.35 -0.55 0.53
C GLU A 11 -9.27 -1.43 -0.12
N PRO A 12 -8.13 -1.69 0.56
CA PRO A 12 -7.05 -2.48 -0.03
C PRO A 12 -7.44 -3.96 -0.15
N SER A 13 -7.19 -4.53 -1.32
CA SER A 13 -7.39 -5.94 -1.62
C SER A 13 -6.31 -6.84 -1.00
N ALA A 14 -6.52 -8.16 -1.09
CA ALA A 14 -5.49 -9.13 -0.73
C ALA A 14 -4.23 -9.00 -1.60
N ALA A 15 -4.37 -8.64 -2.88
CA ALA A 15 -3.24 -8.42 -3.78
C ALA A 15 -2.41 -7.20 -3.36
N ASP A 16 -3.06 -6.13 -2.89
CA ASP A 16 -2.40 -4.92 -2.40
C ASP A 16 -1.53 -5.22 -1.17
N LYS A 17 -2.03 -6.04 -0.24
CA LYS A 17 -1.25 -6.51 0.91
C LYS A 17 -0.06 -7.37 0.48
N GLN A 18 -0.26 -8.29 -0.47
CA GLN A 18 0.83 -9.16 -0.95
C GLN A 18 1.93 -8.37 -1.65
N ILE A 19 1.60 -7.40 -2.50
CA ILE A 19 2.63 -6.59 -3.17
C ILE A 19 3.34 -5.67 -2.18
N THR A 20 2.64 -5.19 -1.15
CA THR A 20 3.24 -4.43 -0.04
C THR A 20 4.35 -5.23 0.63
N GLU A 21 4.06 -6.46 1.05
CA GLU A 21 5.05 -7.32 1.72
C GLU A 21 6.23 -7.68 0.79
N ARG A 22 5.96 -7.94 -0.48
CA ARG A 22 7.02 -8.19 -1.48
C ARG A 22 7.93 -6.99 -1.67
N LEU A 23 7.37 -5.78 -1.75
CA LEU A 23 8.15 -4.55 -1.91
C LEU A 23 8.93 -4.21 -0.64
N LYS A 24 8.34 -4.40 0.55
CA LYS A 24 9.06 -4.27 1.84
C LYS A 24 10.29 -5.18 1.86
N ALA A 25 10.10 -6.46 1.55
CA ALA A 25 11.18 -7.45 1.56
C ALA A 25 12.26 -7.13 0.52
N ALA A 26 11.88 -6.74 -0.71
CA ALA A 26 12.82 -6.43 -1.77
C ALA A 26 13.66 -5.18 -1.47
N LEU A 27 13.02 -4.10 -1.00
CA LEU A 27 13.71 -2.83 -0.71
C LEU A 27 14.58 -2.91 0.56
N ALA A 28 14.25 -3.81 1.49
CA ALA A 28 15.09 -4.09 2.66
C ALA A 28 16.48 -4.64 2.29
N LEU A 29 16.65 -5.29 1.13
CA LEU A 29 17.95 -5.78 0.66
C LEU A 29 18.96 -4.66 0.38
N VAL A 30 18.47 -3.42 0.22
CA VAL A 30 19.28 -2.23 -0.07
C VAL A 30 19.00 -1.10 0.93
N ASP A 31 18.57 -1.46 2.15
CA ASP A 31 18.31 -0.54 3.27
C ASP A 31 17.30 0.58 2.96
N ILE A 32 16.38 0.34 2.03
CA ILE A 32 15.29 1.27 1.70
C ILE A 32 14.02 0.82 2.43
N ARG A 33 13.44 1.72 3.23
CA ARG A 33 12.18 1.46 3.94
C ARG A 33 10.98 1.85 3.09
N VAL A 34 9.98 0.97 3.04
CA VAL A 34 8.63 1.34 2.59
C VAL A 34 7.94 2.04 3.75
N LEU A 35 7.76 3.36 3.64
CA LEU A 35 7.14 4.16 4.70
C LEU A 35 5.63 3.94 4.78
N ASP A 36 4.99 3.79 3.62
CA ASP A 36 3.55 3.58 3.52
C ASP A 36 3.17 3.04 2.14
N HIS A 37 1.94 2.53 2.05
CA HIS A 37 1.25 2.20 0.83
C HIS A 37 -0.14 2.86 0.87
N PHE A 38 -0.42 3.75 -0.08
CA PHE A 38 -1.70 4.42 -0.18
C PHE A 38 -2.55 3.83 -1.31
N VAL A 39 -3.78 3.45 -1.00
CA VAL A 39 -4.80 3.13 -2.00
C VAL A 39 -5.68 4.36 -2.18
N VAL A 40 -5.70 4.92 -3.39
CA VAL A 40 -6.41 6.16 -3.73
C VAL A 40 -7.74 5.82 -4.40
N GLY A 41 -8.84 6.12 -3.72
CA GLY A 41 -10.21 6.07 -4.26
C GLY A 41 -10.67 7.45 -4.75
N ASN A 42 -11.98 7.59 -4.99
CA ASN A 42 -12.55 8.86 -5.46
C ASN A 42 -12.60 9.92 -4.35
N SER A 43 -13.12 9.56 -3.18
CA SER A 43 -13.40 10.47 -2.07
C SER A 43 -12.54 10.21 -0.83
N GLU A 44 -11.74 9.15 -0.87
CA GLU A 44 -10.94 8.68 0.25
C GLU A 44 -9.60 8.13 -0.22
N VAL A 45 -8.63 8.20 0.68
CA VAL A 45 -7.33 7.56 0.54
C VAL A 45 -7.12 6.72 1.80
N VAL A 46 -6.73 5.47 1.63
CA VAL A 46 -6.41 4.58 2.75
C VAL A 46 -4.90 4.42 2.83
N SER A 47 -4.33 4.78 3.99
CA SER A 47 -2.97 4.42 4.37
C SER A 47 -2.95 3.01 4.95
N LEU A 48 -2.03 2.17 4.45
CA LEU A 48 -1.77 0.86 5.05
C LEU A 48 -1.03 1.00 6.40
N ALA A 49 -0.17 2.02 6.55
CA ALA A 49 0.53 2.28 7.81
C ALA A 49 -0.42 2.71 8.94
N GLU A 50 -1.39 3.59 8.66
CA GLU A 50 -2.42 4.01 9.65
C GLU A 50 -3.30 2.83 10.09
N ARG A 51 -3.47 1.82 9.24
CA ARG A 51 -4.17 0.57 9.55
C ARG A 51 -3.29 -0.48 10.26
N GLY A 52 -2.02 -0.19 10.49
CA GLY A 52 -1.07 -1.12 11.10
C GLY A 52 -0.69 -2.31 10.21
N TRP A 53 -0.79 -2.16 8.89
CA TRP A 53 -0.43 -3.20 7.91
C TRP A 53 0.97 -3.01 7.32
N ILE A 54 1.67 -1.93 7.66
CA ILE A 54 3.08 -1.68 7.31
C ILE A 54 3.93 -1.53 8.57
#